data_AF-A0A7R9TSN8-F1
#
_entry.id   AF-A0A7R9TSN8-F1
#
_cell.length_a   1.000
_cell.length_b   1.000
_cell.length_c   1.000
_cell.angle_alpha   90.00
_cell.angle_beta   90.00
_cell.angle_gamma   90.00
#
_symmetry.space_group_name_H-M   'P 1'
#
loop_
_entity.id
_entity.type
_entity.pdbx_description
1 polymer ?
#
loop_
_entity_poly.entity_id
_entity_poly.type
_entity_poly.pdbx_seq_one_letter_code
_entity_poly.pdbx_strand_id
1 'polypeptide(L)'
;GRAAPAAFEEDDGQEEEGKAGAAALDERLSLAAVVGRAAPEASLPFLAAAADAKKTELSDAIARGADPTVASEQLWWLARLIPHVLADPFDGEIPLPPDALAERSRTATLAGQPCPVDALSTAYVNLACLCLDDTARSAISPRLMETFLWGAARWADTYLMPEDVGGSLHAAVFAGGGGGGGR
;
A
#
# COMPACT_ATOMS: atom_id res chain seq x y z
N GLY A 1 -45.82 -24.83 14.41
CA GLY A 1 -45.60 -23.39 14.69
C GLY A 1 -44.73 -23.31 15.93
N ARG A 2 -43.61 -22.62 15.93
CA ARG A 2 -43.49 -21.19 15.64
C ARG A 2 -42.06 -20.93 15.15
N ALA A 3 -41.94 -20.38 13.93
CA ALA A 3 -40.70 -19.73 13.49
C ALA A 3 -40.59 -18.40 14.22
N ALA A 4 -39.39 -18.06 14.69
CA ALA A 4 -39.04 -16.70 15.08
C ALA A 4 -38.46 -16.00 13.85
N PRO A 5 -39.11 -14.95 13.31
CA PRO A 5 -38.45 -13.99 12.44
C PRO A 5 -37.70 -12.96 13.30
N ALA A 6 -36.80 -12.21 12.66
CA ALA A 6 -36.02 -11.08 13.18
C ALA A 6 -34.64 -11.41 13.77
N ALA A 7 -33.67 -11.57 12.87
CA ALA A 7 -32.30 -11.07 13.04
C ALA A 7 -31.76 -10.74 11.63
N PHE A 8 -32.43 -9.78 10.98
CA PHE A 8 -31.97 -9.13 9.76
C PHE A 8 -32.37 -7.65 9.92
N GLU A 9 -31.86 -7.04 10.98
CA GLU A 9 -31.69 -5.58 10.99
C GLU A 9 -30.32 -5.36 10.36
N GLU A 10 -30.36 -4.71 9.21
CA GLU A 10 -29.23 -4.34 8.36
C GLU A 10 -28.19 -3.58 9.20
N ASP A 11 -27.01 -4.20 9.34
CA ASP A 11 -25.81 -3.65 9.99
C ASP A 11 -25.10 -2.64 9.06
N ASP A 12 -25.87 -1.73 8.48
CA ASP A 12 -25.34 -0.71 7.56
C ASP A 12 -24.53 0.36 8.31
N GLY A 13 -24.70 0.44 9.64
CA GLY A 13 -24.02 1.43 10.49
C GLY A 13 -22.55 1.09 10.81
N GLN A 14 -22.22 -0.19 11.04
CA GLN A 14 -20.83 -0.58 11.32
C GLN A 14 -19.94 -0.51 10.08
N GLU A 15 -20.50 -0.80 8.91
CA GLU A 15 -19.80 -0.64 7.63
C GLU A 15 -19.49 0.83 7.33
N GLU A 16 -20.42 1.74 7.58
CA GLU A 16 -20.21 3.18 7.36
C GLU A 16 -19.22 3.81 8.36
N GLU A 17 -19.24 3.42 9.64
CA GLU A 17 -18.22 3.84 10.62
C GLU A 17 -16.82 3.34 10.25
N GLY A 18 -16.70 2.10 9.74
CA GLY A 18 -15.45 1.54 9.25
C GLY A 18 -14.89 2.27 8.03
N LYS A 19 -15.75 2.61 7.05
CA LYS A 19 -15.38 3.40 5.86
C LYS A 19 -14.90 4.80 6.23
N ALA A 20 -15.60 5.48 7.15
CA ALA A 20 -15.19 6.79 7.64
C ALA A 20 -13.81 6.76 8.33
N GLY A 21 -13.54 5.71 9.13
CA GLY A 21 -12.25 5.49 9.75
C GLY A 21 -11.11 5.25 8.75
N ALA A 22 -11.37 4.46 7.71
CA ALA A 22 -10.40 4.21 6.64
C ALA A 22 -10.07 5.48 5.84
N ALA A 23 -11.08 6.29 5.51
CA ALA A 23 -10.91 7.57 4.80
C ALA A 23 -10.11 8.58 5.65
N ALA A 24 -10.43 8.71 6.94
CA ALA A 24 -9.70 9.60 7.84
C ALA A 24 -8.24 9.17 8.01
N LEU A 25 -7.95 7.87 7.98
CA LEU A 25 -6.58 7.38 8.00
C LEU A 25 -5.85 7.69 6.69
N ASP A 26 -6.49 7.50 5.54
CA ASP A 26 -5.94 7.81 4.21
C ASP A 26 -5.54 9.29 4.09
N GLU A 27 -6.39 10.20 4.59
CA GLU A 27 -6.10 11.63 4.66
C GLU A 27 -4.86 11.93 5.51
N ARG A 28 -4.76 11.32 6.70
CA ARG A 28 -3.59 11.49 7.59
C ARG A 28 -2.30 10.98 6.95
N LEU A 29 -2.36 9.86 6.23
CA LEU A 29 -1.20 9.31 5.56
C LEU A 29 -0.81 10.13 4.32
N SER A 30 -1.79 10.73 3.64
CA SER A 30 -1.53 11.70 2.58
C SER A 30 -0.79 12.94 3.11
N LEU A 31 -1.16 13.44 4.29
CA LEU A 31 -0.40 14.50 4.97
C LEU A 31 1.01 14.05 5.38
N ALA A 32 1.16 12.85 5.94
CA ALA A 32 2.46 12.29 6.30
C ALA A 32 3.37 12.10 5.07
N ALA A 33 2.79 11.76 3.91
CA ALA A 33 3.53 11.61 2.68
C ALA A 33 4.18 12.91 2.20
N VAL A 34 3.54 14.06 2.42
CA VAL A 34 4.15 15.38 2.12
C VAL A 34 5.47 15.54 2.88
N VAL A 35 5.51 15.15 4.15
CA VAL A 35 6.75 15.18 4.96
C VAL A 35 7.78 14.21 4.40
N GLY A 36 7.35 13.00 4.03
CA GLY A 36 8.22 12.02 3.36
C GLY A 36 8.82 12.56 2.07
N ARG A 37 8.08 13.34 1.29
CA ARG A 37 8.52 13.91 0.01
C ARG A 37 9.31 15.22 0.15
N ALA A 38 9.31 15.85 1.31
CA ALA A 38 10.02 17.11 1.53
C ALA A 38 11.56 16.94 1.61
N ALA A 39 12.03 15.76 2.03
CA ALA A 39 13.47 15.43 2.12
C ALA A 39 13.75 14.01 1.60
N PRO A 40 13.48 13.75 0.31
CA PRO A 40 13.48 12.41 -0.30
C PRO A 40 14.84 11.71 -0.21
N GLU A 41 15.94 12.47 -0.21
CA GLU A 41 17.29 11.93 -0.01
C GLU A 41 17.51 11.26 1.37
N ALA A 42 16.75 11.67 2.39
CA ALA A 42 16.87 11.11 3.74
C ALA A 42 15.70 10.17 4.06
N SER A 43 14.49 10.54 3.69
CA SER A 43 13.26 9.81 4.03
C SER A 43 13.12 8.50 3.27
N LEU A 44 13.43 8.46 1.97
CA LEU A 44 13.22 7.25 1.16
C LEU A 44 14.18 6.12 1.58
N PRO A 45 15.49 6.36 1.78
CA PRO A 45 16.37 5.34 2.32
C PRO A 45 15.96 4.88 3.72
N PHE A 46 15.48 5.79 4.58
CA PHE A 46 14.98 5.44 5.90
C PHE A 46 13.77 4.49 5.83
N LEU A 47 12.78 4.81 4.97
CA LEU A 47 11.60 3.97 4.78
C LEU A 47 11.96 2.60 4.18
N ALA A 48 12.89 2.55 3.23
CA ALA A 48 13.36 1.30 2.64
C ALA A 48 14.06 0.42 3.68
N ALA A 49 14.94 1.00 4.50
CA ALA A 49 15.62 0.29 5.57
C ALA A 49 14.63 -0.19 6.66
N ALA A 50 13.64 0.62 7.02
CA ALA A 50 12.60 0.23 7.97
C ALA A 50 11.76 -0.93 7.44
N ALA A 51 11.35 -0.88 6.17
CA ALA A 51 10.63 -1.98 5.50
C ALA A 51 11.41 -3.29 5.52
N ASP A 52 12.69 -3.25 5.14
CA ASP A 52 13.54 -4.45 5.11
C ASP A 52 13.81 -5.01 6.50
N ALA A 53 14.06 -4.14 7.49
CA ALA A 53 14.22 -4.54 8.88
C ALA A 53 12.96 -5.26 9.40
N LYS A 54 11.77 -4.74 9.11
CA LYS A 54 10.50 -5.35 9.57
C LYS A 54 10.11 -6.61 8.82
N LYS A 55 10.45 -6.70 7.55
CA LYS A 55 10.38 -7.96 6.79
C LYS A 55 11.28 -9.02 7.43
N THR A 56 12.53 -8.68 7.74
CA THR A 56 13.47 -9.60 8.38
C THR A 56 12.96 -10.04 9.75
N GLU A 57 12.51 -9.09 10.59
CA GLU A 57 11.97 -9.38 11.92
C GLU A 57 10.75 -10.31 11.88
N LEU A 58 9.84 -10.11 10.92
CA LEU A 58 8.69 -10.97 10.71
C LEU A 58 9.12 -12.40 10.32
N SER A 59 9.98 -12.54 9.31
CA SER A 59 10.53 -13.84 8.88
C SER A 59 11.19 -14.59 10.03
N ASP A 60 11.97 -13.88 10.83
CA ASP A 60 12.66 -14.39 12.00
C ASP A 60 11.71 -14.86 13.11
N ALA A 61 10.64 -14.10 13.38
CA ALA A 61 9.63 -14.47 14.36
C ALA A 61 8.95 -15.78 13.95
N ILE A 62 8.59 -15.92 12.68
CA ILE A 62 7.97 -17.13 12.11
C ILE A 62 8.91 -18.32 12.24
N ALA A 63 10.17 -18.17 11.80
CA ALA A 63 11.16 -19.24 11.84
C ALA A 63 11.41 -19.77 13.27
N ARG A 64 11.27 -18.89 14.28
CA ARG A 64 11.42 -19.25 15.70
C ARG A 64 10.12 -19.68 16.39
N GLY A 65 8.97 -19.61 15.71
CA GLY A 65 7.65 -19.80 16.32
C GLY A 65 7.33 -18.77 17.41
N ALA A 66 7.92 -17.57 17.33
CA ALA A 66 7.63 -16.45 18.21
C ALA A 66 6.39 -15.69 17.74
N ASP A 67 5.83 -14.84 18.61
CA ASP A 67 4.68 -13.99 18.28
C ASP A 67 5.04 -12.95 17.20
N PRO A 68 4.43 -12.99 16.00
CA PRO A 68 4.73 -12.07 14.91
C PRO A 68 3.87 -10.79 14.95
N THR A 69 2.95 -10.61 15.91
CA THR A 69 1.94 -9.55 15.86
C THR A 69 2.53 -8.14 15.75
N VAL A 70 3.56 -7.82 16.54
CA VAL A 70 4.17 -6.48 16.52
C VAL A 70 4.87 -6.19 15.18
N ALA A 71 5.66 -7.15 14.69
CA ALA A 71 6.36 -7.00 13.41
C ALA A 71 5.37 -6.90 12.24
N SER A 72 4.29 -7.69 12.28
CA SER A 72 3.22 -7.66 11.28
C SER A 72 2.49 -6.31 11.25
N GLU A 73 2.15 -5.75 12.41
CA GLU A 73 1.47 -4.44 12.48
C GLU A 73 2.40 -3.30 12.04
N GLN A 74 3.67 -3.33 12.42
CA GLN A 74 4.65 -2.33 11.95
C GLN A 74 4.86 -2.42 10.44
N LEU A 75 4.90 -3.63 9.89
CA LEU A 75 4.98 -3.83 8.45
C LEU A 75 3.71 -3.36 7.74
N TRP A 76 2.53 -3.54 8.35
CA TRP A 76 1.27 -3.00 7.84
C TRP A 76 1.28 -1.46 7.75
N TRP A 77 1.77 -0.77 8.77
CA TRP A 77 1.92 0.69 8.74
C TRP A 77 2.86 1.16 7.63
N LEU A 78 3.99 0.49 7.46
CA LEU A 78 4.93 0.79 6.38
C LEU A 78 4.34 0.49 5.00
N ALA A 79 3.64 -0.63 4.85
CA ALA A 79 2.95 -1.02 3.63
C ALA A 79 1.87 -0.01 3.23
N ARG A 80 1.25 0.66 4.20
CA ARG A 80 0.29 1.72 3.94
C ARG A 80 0.97 3.05 3.60
N LEU A 81 1.99 3.47 4.36
CA LEU A 81 2.65 4.76 4.21
C LEU A 81 3.49 4.86 2.91
N ILE A 82 4.26 3.83 2.57
CA ILE A 82 5.20 3.89 1.44
C ILE A 82 4.51 4.21 0.10
N PRO A 83 3.38 3.58 -0.26
CA PRO A 83 2.61 3.95 -1.46
C PRO A 83 2.11 5.39 -1.45
N HIS A 84 1.70 5.92 -0.30
CA HIS A 84 1.34 7.34 -0.21
C HIS A 84 2.55 8.24 -0.47
N VAL A 85 3.75 7.87 -0.01
CA VAL A 85 4.97 8.62 -0.32
C VAL A 85 5.30 8.53 -1.81
N LEU A 86 5.28 7.32 -2.38
CA LEU A 86 5.71 7.05 -3.75
C LEU A 86 4.73 7.55 -4.83
N ALA A 87 3.43 7.64 -4.55
CA ALA A 87 2.41 7.94 -5.57
C ALA A 87 1.33 8.88 -5.04
N ASP A 88 0.84 9.76 -5.90
CA ASP A 88 -0.31 10.62 -5.61
C ASP A 88 -1.64 9.85 -5.67
N PRO A 89 -2.71 10.39 -5.04
CA PRO A 89 -4.04 9.81 -5.17
C PRO A 89 -4.48 9.82 -6.65
N PHE A 90 -5.14 8.76 -7.08
CA PHE A 90 -5.77 8.74 -8.39
C PHE A 90 -7.11 9.47 -8.30
N ASP A 91 -7.23 10.61 -8.99
CA ASP A 91 -8.47 11.41 -9.06
C ASP A 91 -9.04 11.45 -10.49
N GLY A 92 -9.08 10.30 -11.15
CA GLY A 92 -9.63 10.17 -12.52
C GLY A 92 -8.69 10.61 -13.65
N GLU A 93 -7.49 11.07 -13.34
CA GLU A 93 -6.42 11.42 -14.28
C GLU A 93 -5.32 10.36 -14.32
N ILE A 94 -4.50 10.36 -15.37
CA ILE A 94 -3.34 9.44 -15.45
C ILE A 94 -2.39 9.76 -14.28
N PRO A 95 -2.08 8.81 -13.40
CA PRO A 95 -1.26 9.07 -12.23
C PRO A 95 0.19 9.27 -12.64
N LEU A 96 0.77 10.37 -12.18
CA LEU A 96 2.18 10.71 -12.39
C LEU A 96 2.96 10.59 -11.07
N PRO A 97 4.29 10.33 -11.14
CA PRO A 97 5.12 10.40 -9.95
C PRO A 97 5.04 11.81 -9.32
N PRO A 98 4.94 11.93 -7.98
CA PRO A 98 4.92 13.23 -7.32
C PRO A 98 6.13 14.07 -7.72
N ASP A 99 5.94 15.37 -7.95
CA ASP A 99 6.97 16.28 -8.50
C ASP A 99 8.33 16.19 -7.79
N ALA A 100 8.31 16.15 -6.46
CA ALA A 100 9.53 16.06 -5.65
C ALA A 100 10.32 14.76 -5.92
N LEU A 101 9.62 13.66 -6.21
CA LEU A 101 10.22 12.37 -6.54
C LEU A 101 10.69 12.35 -7.99
N ALA A 102 9.89 12.85 -8.93
CA ALA A 102 10.27 12.97 -10.34
C ALA A 102 11.57 13.78 -10.51
N GLU A 103 11.65 14.93 -9.83
CA GLU A 103 12.83 15.80 -9.84
C GLU A 103 14.06 15.11 -9.24
N ARG A 104 13.87 14.33 -8.17
CA ARG A 104 14.97 13.58 -7.55
C ARG A 104 15.48 12.44 -8.41
N SER A 105 14.57 11.67 -9.02
CA SER A 105 14.95 10.64 -10.00
C SER A 105 15.75 11.26 -11.13
N ARG A 106 15.27 12.37 -11.72
CA ARG A 106 15.98 13.12 -12.77
C ARG A 106 17.37 13.57 -12.34
N THR A 107 17.48 14.13 -11.13
CA THR A 107 18.77 14.59 -10.58
C THR A 107 19.75 13.43 -10.37
N ALA A 108 19.28 12.29 -9.84
CA ALA A 108 20.11 11.11 -9.63
C ALA A 108 20.62 10.54 -10.96
N THR A 109 19.76 10.45 -11.98
CA THR A 109 20.14 10.00 -13.32
C THR A 109 21.21 10.89 -13.93
N LEU A 110 21.03 12.23 -13.89
CA LEU A 110 22.02 13.17 -14.44
C LEU A 110 23.36 13.11 -13.71
N ALA A 111 23.35 12.82 -12.41
CA ALA A 111 24.54 12.67 -11.59
C ALA A 111 25.18 11.27 -11.67
N GLY A 112 24.56 10.32 -12.39
CA GLY A 112 24.99 8.92 -12.44
C GLY A 112 24.97 8.23 -11.08
N GLN A 113 24.09 8.66 -10.17
CA GLN A 113 23.96 8.12 -8.82
C GLN A 113 22.77 7.16 -8.72
N PRO A 114 22.78 6.20 -7.78
CA PRO A 114 21.61 5.39 -7.47
C PRO A 114 20.41 6.27 -7.10
N CYS A 115 19.27 6.00 -7.72
CA CYS A 115 18.04 6.73 -7.43
C CYS A 115 17.38 6.20 -6.14
N PRO A 116 17.13 7.06 -5.14
CA PRO A 116 16.47 6.62 -3.91
C PRO A 116 15.00 6.24 -4.11
N VAL A 117 14.35 6.76 -5.17
CA VAL A 117 12.98 6.38 -5.56
C VAL A 117 12.94 4.94 -6.07
N ASP A 118 13.93 4.55 -6.89
CA ASP A 118 14.06 3.18 -7.39
C ASP A 118 14.34 2.21 -6.23
N ALA A 119 15.18 2.61 -5.27
CA ALA A 119 15.49 1.80 -4.10
C ALA A 119 14.24 1.55 -3.22
N LEU A 120 13.45 2.58 -2.93
CA LEU A 120 12.22 2.42 -2.15
C LEU A 120 11.14 1.66 -2.93
N SER A 121 11.00 1.91 -4.23
CA SER A 121 10.10 1.15 -5.11
C SER A 121 10.45 -0.33 -5.12
N THR A 122 11.73 -0.66 -5.27
CA THR A 122 12.23 -2.03 -5.23
C THR A 122 11.94 -2.67 -3.87
N ALA A 123 12.18 -1.96 -2.77
CA ALA A 123 11.87 -2.45 -1.43
C ALA A 123 10.38 -2.75 -1.28
N TYR A 124 9.50 -1.86 -1.76
CA TYR A 124 8.06 -2.04 -1.69
C TYR A 124 7.56 -3.23 -2.54
N VAL A 125 8.03 -3.37 -3.78
CA VAL A 125 7.70 -4.52 -4.62
C VAL A 125 8.15 -5.82 -3.95
N ASN A 126 9.35 -5.83 -3.36
CA ASN A 126 9.86 -6.98 -2.61
C ASN A 126 9.05 -7.31 -1.35
N LEU A 127 8.36 -6.33 -0.75
CA LEU A 127 7.39 -6.58 0.32
C LEU A 127 6.14 -7.25 -0.24
N ALA A 128 5.57 -6.73 -1.33
CA ALA A 128 4.38 -7.32 -1.95
C ALA A 128 4.64 -8.76 -2.44
N CYS A 129 5.86 -9.06 -2.90
CA CYS A 129 6.27 -10.42 -3.26
C CYS A 129 6.27 -11.42 -2.09
N LEU A 130 6.24 -10.98 -0.82
CA LEU A 130 6.07 -11.88 0.33
C LEU A 130 4.76 -12.68 0.25
N CYS A 131 3.73 -12.14 -0.40
CA CYS A 131 2.46 -12.85 -0.63
C CYS A 131 2.62 -14.06 -1.57
N LEU A 132 3.67 -14.06 -2.40
CA LEU A 132 3.96 -15.11 -3.36
C LEU A 132 4.96 -16.15 -2.82
N ASP A 133 5.66 -15.83 -1.74
CA ASP A 133 6.60 -16.74 -1.09
C ASP A 133 5.84 -17.73 -0.19
N ASP A 134 5.94 -19.03 -0.49
CA ASP A 134 5.18 -20.06 0.23
C ASP A 134 5.50 -20.13 1.73
N THR A 135 6.71 -19.74 2.12
CA THR A 135 7.15 -19.74 3.53
C THR A 135 6.56 -18.53 4.25
N ALA A 136 6.73 -17.34 3.67
CA ALA A 136 6.29 -16.08 4.25
C ALA A 136 4.75 -15.95 4.24
N ARG A 137 4.06 -16.45 3.21
CA ARG A 137 2.60 -16.35 3.05
C ARG A 137 1.83 -16.85 4.26
N SER A 138 2.35 -17.87 4.96
CA SER A 138 1.72 -18.43 6.17
C SER A 138 1.54 -17.42 7.31
N ALA A 139 2.33 -16.34 7.31
CA ALA A 139 2.32 -15.30 8.34
C ALA A 139 1.78 -13.95 7.87
N ILE A 140 1.40 -13.86 6.59
CA ILE A 140 0.76 -12.66 6.05
C ILE A 140 -0.74 -12.74 6.36
N SER A 141 -1.22 -11.82 7.19
CA SER A 141 -2.66 -11.70 7.44
C SER A 141 -3.40 -11.21 6.19
N PRO A 142 -4.69 -11.52 6.02
CA PRO A 142 -5.48 -11.01 4.91
C PRO A 142 -5.43 -9.47 4.80
N ARG A 143 -5.50 -8.75 5.93
CA ARG A 143 -5.37 -7.29 6.01
C ARG A 143 -4.02 -6.80 5.46
N LEU A 144 -2.93 -7.48 5.79
CA LEU A 144 -1.60 -7.13 5.30
C LEU A 144 -1.46 -7.41 3.81
N MET A 145 -1.96 -8.55 3.33
CA MET A 145 -1.98 -8.88 1.91
C MET A 145 -2.77 -7.85 1.08
N GLU A 146 -3.98 -7.50 1.53
CA GLU A 146 -4.80 -6.47 0.88
C GLU A 146 -4.07 -5.12 0.81
N THR A 147 -3.38 -4.75 1.89
CA THR A 147 -2.61 -3.50 1.94
C THR A 147 -1.44 -3.50 0.96
N PHE A 148 -0.72 -4.62 0.85
CA PHE A 148 0.33 -4.76 -0.16
C PHE A 148 -0.21 -4.64 -1.58
N LEU A 149 -1.30 -5.35 -1.88
CA LEU A 149 -1.92 -5.34 -3.20
C LEU A 149 -2.47 -3.95 -3.56
N TRP A 150 -3.12 -3.28 -2.62
CA TRP A 150 -3.60 -1.91 -2.79
C TRP A 150 -2.47 -0.95 -3.16
N GLY A 151 -1.37 -0.99 -2.40
CA GLY A 151 -0.26 -0.11 -2.67
C GLY A 151 0.54 -0.49 -3.91
N ALA A 152 0.60 -1.79 -4.25
CA ALA A 152 1.26 -2.28 -5.46
C ALA A 152 0.48 -1.88 -6.71
N ALA A 153 -0.85 -1.92 -6.67
CA ALA A 153 -1.69 -1.43 -7.75
C ALA A 153 -1.48 0.08 -7.98
N ARG A 154 -1.49 0.88 -6.90
CA ARG A 154 -1.23 2.32 -6.94
C ARG A 154 0.18 2.63 -7.49
N TRP A 155 1.18 1.88 -7.06
CA TRP A 155 2.55 1.99 -7.56
C TRP A 155 2.66 1.64 -9.04
N ALA A 156 2.05 0.53 -9.47
CA ALA A 156 2.08 0.08 -10.86
C ALA A 156 1.41 1.10 -11.79
N ASP A 157 0.29 1.69 -11.35
CA ASP A 157 -0.39 2.75 -12.09
C ASP A 157 0.52 3.96 -12.34
N THR A 158 1.37 4.32 -11.37
CA THR A 158 2.25 5.50 -11.45
C THR A 158 3.55 5.24 -12.21
N TYR A 159 4.12 4.03 -12.10
CA TYR A 159 5.48 3.75 -12.53
C TYR A 159 5.61 2.71 -13.65
N LEU A 160 4.55 1.95 -13.95
CA LEU A 160 4.57 0.90 -14.98
C LEU A 160 3.60 1.15 -16.13
N MET A 161 2.49 1.84 -15.89
CA MET A 161 1.48 2.11 -16.92
C MET A 161 1.86 3.38 -17.70
N PRO A 162 2.17 3.28 -19.01
CA PRO A 162 2.44 4.46 -19.84
C PRO A 162 1.18 5.32 -19.99
N GLU A 163 1.36 6.62 -20.21
CA GLU A 163 0.29 7.59 -20.47
C GLU A 163 -0.68 7.14 -21.59
N ASP A 164 -0.21 6.32 -22.53
CA ASP A 164 -0.96 5.87 -23.71
C ASP A 164 -1.88 4.64 -23.49
N VAL A 165 -1.86 3.99 -22.32
CA VAL A 165 -2.56 2.68 -22.12
C VAL A 165 -3.96 2.81 -21.50
N GLY A 166 -4.34 4.01 -21.04
CA GLY A 166 -5.76 4.37 -20.79
C GLY A 166 -6.51 3.47 -19.80
N GLY A 167 -5.88 3.06 -18.70
CA GLY A 167 -6.54 2.29 -17.64
C GLY A 167 -5.78 2.34 -16.30
N SER A 168 -6.51 2.27 -15.19
CA SER A 168 -5.95 2.15 -13.83
C SER A 168 -6.12 0.71 -13.33
N LEU A 169 -5.01 0.06 -12.99
CA LEU A 169 -4.96 -1.23 -12.30
C LEU A 169 -5.61 -1.13 -10.92
N HIS A 170 -5.44 -0.01 -10.21
CA HIS A 170 -6.16 0.23 -8.96
C HIS A 170 -7.68 0.17 -9.18
N ALA A 171 -8.21 0.89 -10.17
CA ALA A 171 -9.62 0.79 -10.54
C ALA A 171 -10.01 -0.64 -10.95
N ALA A 172 -9.21 -1.33 -11.76
CA ALA A 172 -9.52 -2.69 -12.20
C ALA A 172 -9.55 -3.72 -11.05
N VAL A 173 -8.67 -3.59 -10.06
CA VAL A 173 -8.56 -4.50 -8.91
C VAL A 173 -9.63 -4.20 -7.85
N PHE A 174 -9.94 -2.93 -7.61
CA PHE A 174 -10.80 -2.52 -6.49
C PHE A 174 -12.22 -2.07 -6.88
N ALA A 175 -12.54 -1.87 -8.17
CA ALA A 175 -13.91 -1.59 -8.61
C ALA A 175 -14.84 -2.82 -8.57
N GLY A 176 -14.31 -4.04 -8.43
CA GLY A 176 -15.09 -5.27 -8.35
C GLY A 176 -15.89 -5.47 -7.06
N GLY A 177 -15.71 -4.60 -6.05
CA GLY A 177 -16.36 -4.70 -4.74
C GLY A 177 -17.75 -4.04 -4.65
N GLY A 178 -18.17 -3.26 -5.64
CA GLY A 178 -19.43 -2.51 -5.58
C GLY A 178 -20.10 -2.43 -6.95
N GLY A 179 -20.96 -3.39 -7.27
CA GLY A 179 -21.68 -3.34 -8.54
C GLY A 179 -22.54 -4.55 -8.91
N GLY A 180 -23.05 -5.29 -7.92
CA GLY A 180 -24.14 -6.24 -8.15
C GLY A 180 -25.49 -5.54 -8.01
N GLY A 181 -25.99 -4.92 -9.07
CA GLY A 181 -27.37 -4.44 -9.09
C GLY A 181 -27.68 -3.40 -10.15
N GLY A 182 -28.33 -3.82 -11.24
CA GLY A 182 -29.11 -2.88 -12.06
C GLY A 182 -29.18 -3.15 -13.55
N ARG A 183 -30.00 -4.14 -13.92
CA ARG A 183 -30.69 -4.36 -15.20
C ARG A 183 -29.89 -4.82 -16.42
#